data_AF-A0A5B9QA31-F1
#
_entry.id   AF-A0A5B9QA31-F1
#
_cell.length_a   1.000
_cell.length_b   1.000
_cell.length_c   1.000
_cell.angle_alpha   90.00
_cell.angle_beta   90.00
_cell.angle_gamma   90.00
#
_symmetry.space_group_name_H-M   'P 1'
#
loop_
_entity.id
_entity.type
_entity.pdbx_description
1 polymer ?
#
loop_
_entity_poly.entity_id
_entity_poly.type
_entity_poly.pdbx_seq_one_letter_code
_entity_poly.pdbx_strand_id
1 'polypeptide(L)' 'MTITTEEFDNFTDFGRTLLNSGKSPMSLDDLVIEWESYQNRDQINEAIREGIADADAGRHRPAEEAMKDLRQKHGLSTK' A
#
# COMPACT_ATOMS: atom_id res chain seq x y z
N MET A 1 11.02 -14.28 -9.33
CA MET A 1 9.65 -13.77 -9.59
C MET A 1 9.46 -13.88 -11.09
N THR A 2 8.59 -14.77 -11.55
CA THR A 2 8.39 -15.01 -12.99
C THR A 2 7.33 -14.03 -13.44
N ILE A 3 7.69 -13.05 -14.28
CA ILE A 3 6.71 -12.13 -14.85
C ILE A 3 5.98 -12.86 -15.97
N THR A 4 4.66 -12.89 -15.90
CA THR A 4 3.83 -13.43 -16.97
C THR A 4 3.68 -12.41 -18.10
N THR A 5 3.44 -12.90 -19.32
CA THR A 5 3.13 -12.02 -20.46
C THR A 5 1.91 -11.14 -20.16
N GLU A 6 0.92 -11.68 -19.46
CA GLU A 6 -0.29 -10.96 -19.05
C GLU A 6 0.02 -9.80 -18.08
N GLU A 7 0.86 -10.00 -17.08
CA GLU A 7 1.26 -8.93 -16.15
C GLU A 7 2.02 -7.82 -16.87
N PHE A 8 2.88 -8.18 -17.83
CA PHE A 8 3.60 -7.21 -18.65
C PHE A 8 2.63 -6.41 -19.53
N ASP A 9 1.70 -7.08 -20.21
CA ASP A 9 0.70 -6.43 -21.06
C ASP A 9 -0.14 -5.45 -20.23
N ASN A 10 -0.62 -5.88 -19.06
CA ASN A 10 -1.39 -5.04 -18.13
C ASN A 10 -0.61 -3.80 -17.67
N PHE A 11 0.68 -3.93 -17.37
CA PHE A 11 1.53 -2.79 -17.03
C PHE A 11 1.67 -1.80 -18.21
N THR A 12 1.87 -2.32 -19.42
CA THR A 12 2.00 -1.46 -20.60
C THR A 12 0.70 -0.72 -20.94
N ASP A 13 -0.45 -1.38 -20.79
CA ASP A 13 -1.77 -0.78 -21.02
C ASP A 13 -2.09 0.29 -19.97
N PHE A 14 -1.70 0.07 -18.72
CA PHE A 14 -1.77 1.08 -17.67
C PHE A 14 -0.93 2.32 -18.04
N GLY A 15 0.33 2.13 -18.42
CA GLY A 15 1.21 3.23 -18.83
C GLY A 15 0.67 4.01 -20.02
N ARG A 16 0.13 3.33 -21.04
CA ARG A 16 -0.53 3.96 -22.19
C ARG A 16 -1.75 4.79 -21.77
N THR A 17 -2.61 4.22 -20.93
CA THR A 17 -3.80 4.90 -20.41
C THR A 17 -3.41 6.16 -19.65
N LEU A 18 -2.35 6.07 -18.85
CA LEU A 18 -1.89 7.18 -18.02
C LEU A 18 -1.26 8.30 -18.86
N LEU A 19 -0.46 7.97 -19.88
CA LEU A 19 0.06 8.94 -20.85
C LEU A 19 -1.07 9.62 -21.64
N ASN A 20 -2.10 8.87 -22.03
CA ASN A 20 -3.25 9.39 -22.76
C ASN A 20 -4.19 10.24 -21.89
N SER A 21 -4.12 10.12 -20.55
CA SER A 21 -4.95 10.89 -19.61
C SER A 21 -4.54 12.36 -19.49
N GLY A 22 -3.46 12.79 -20.15
CA GLY A 22 -2.96 14.16 -20.10
C GLY A 22 -2.29 14.51 -18.77
N LYS A 23 -1.97 13.52 -17.94
CA LYS A 23 -1.10 13.70 -16.77
C LYS A 23 0.28 14.19 -17.22
N SER A 24 0.94 14.96 -16.35
CA SER A 24 2.29 15.47 -16.58
C SER A 24 3.24 14.35 -17.01
N PRO A 25 4.26 14.64 -17.85
CA PRO A 25 5.29 13.68 -18.19
C PRO A 25 5.90 13.12 -16.90
N MET A 26 5.93 11.79 -16.77
CA MET A 26 6.51 11.11 -15.62
C MET A 26 7.69 10.25 -16.07
N SER A 27 8.62 10.00 -15.16
CA SER A 27 9.72 9.08 -15.43
C SER A 27 9.23 7.62 -15.42
N LEU A 28 10.04 6.70 -15.94
CA LEU A 28 9.73 5.27 -15.87
C LEU A 28 9.65 4.78 -14.42
N ASP A 29 10.52 5.30 -13.54
CA ASP A 29 10.52 4.95 -12.11
C ASP A 29 9.21 5.39 -11.44
N ASP A 30 8.73 6.59 -11.75
CA ASP A 30 7.43 7.08 -11.25
C ASP A 30 6.28 6.23 -11.77
N LEU A 31 6.35 5.76 -13.01
CA LEU A 31 5.33 4.89 -13.60
C LEU A 31 5.26 3.54 -12.87
N VAL A 32 6.41 2.97 -12.49
CA VAL A 32 6.46 1.73 -11.71
C VAL A 32 5.87 1.95 -10.31
N ILE A 33 6.23 3.05 -9.63
CA ILE A 33 5.66 3.40 -8.33
C ILE A 33 4.14 3.52 -8.41
N GLU A 34 3.61 4.19 -9.44
CA GLU A 34 2.17 4.34 -9.59
C GLU A 34 1.46 3.05 -10.00
N TRP A 35 2.13 2.17 -10.72
CA TRP A 35 1.62 0.84 -10.98
C TRP A 35 1.50 0.02 -9.69
N GLU A 36 2.53 0.02 -8.85
CA GLU A 36 2.49 -0.67 -7.55
C GLU A 36 1.39 -0.09 -6.65
N SER A 37 1.27 1.24 -6.61
CA SER A 37 0.19 1.93 -5.90
C SER A 37 -1.19 1.52 -6.42
N TYR A 38 -1.37 1.46 -7.74
CA TYR A 38 -2.62 1.03 -8.37
C TYR A 38 -2.98 -0.42 -8.03
N GLN A 39 -2.02 -1.35 -8.11
CA GLN A 39 -2.24 -2.76 -7.79
C GLN A 39 -2.61 -2.98 -6.31
N ASN A 40 -2.05 -2.18 -5.41
CA ASN A 40 -2.29 -2.30 -3.97
C ASN A 40 -3.51 -1.49 -3.48
N ARG A 41 -4.12 -0.67 -4.35
CA ARG A 41 -5.14 0.30 -3.95
C ARG A 41 -6.32 -0.34 -3.24
N ASP A 42 -6.82 -1.47 -3.73
CA ASP A 42 -7.97 -2.14 -3.14
C ASP A 42 -7.64 -2.75 -1.78
N GLN A 43 -6.44 -3.33 -1.63
CA GLN A 43 -5.97 -3.86 -0.35
C GLN A 43 -5.78 -2.73 0.67
N ILE A 44 -5.21 -1.60 0.27
CA ILE A 44 -5.04 -0.42 1.11
C ILE A 44 -6.40 0.12 1.55
N ASN A 45 -7.34 0.26 0.61
CA ASN A 45 -8.69 0.74 0.91
C ASN A 45 -9.40 -0.19 1.88
N GLU A 46 -9.24 -1.50 1.73
CA GLU A 46 -9.87 -2.47 2.62
C GLU A 46 -9.27 -2.41 4.04
N ALA A 47 -7.95 -2.34 4.16
CA ALA A 47 -7.29 -2.15 5.45
C ALA A 47 -7.73 -0.85 6.16
N ILE A 48 -7.95 0.22 5.40
CA ILE A 48 -8.49 1.48 5.95
C ILE A 48 -9.93 1.29 6.44
N ARG A 49 -10.80 0.62 5.66
CA ARG A 49 -12.19 0.36 6.08
C ARG A 49 -12.26 -0.48 7.35
N GLU A 50 -11.45 -1.53 7.42
CA GLU A 50 -11.35 -2.39 8.60
C GLU A 50 -10.91 -1.58 9.83
N GLY A 51 -9.86 -0.76 9.70
CA GLY A 51 -9.38 0.09 10.78
C GLY A 51 -10.41 1.12 11.28
N ILE A 52 -11.21 1.69 10.37
CA ILE A 52 -12.32 2.59 10.74
C ILE A 52 -13.39 1.81 11.51
N ALA A 53 -13.80 0.64 11.02
CA ALA A 53 -14.80 -0.20 11.68
C ALA A 53 -14.35 -0.67 13.08
N ASP A 54 -13.05 -0.93 13.26
CA ASP A 54 -12.46 -1.24 14.56
C ASP A 54 -12.50 -0.03 15.50
N ALA A 55 -12.13 1.16 15.01
CA ALA A 55 -12.20 2.39 15.80
C ALA A 55 -13.63 2.70 16.25
N ASP A 56 -14.62 2.60 15.35
CA ASP A 56 -16.03 2.83 15.65
C ASP A 56 -16.60 1.83 16.67
N ALA A 57 -16.09 0.59 16.65
CA ALA A 57 -16.46 -0.44 17.63
C ALA A 57 -15.68 -0.35 18.95
N GLY A 58 -14.82 0.68 19.13
CA GLY A 58 -13.97 0.84 20.31
C GLY A 58 -12.83 -0.18 20.40
N ARG A 59 -12.54 -0.92 19.33
CA ARG A 59 -11.41 -1.86 19.22
C ARG A 59 -10.13 -1.12 18.85
N HIS A 60 -9.80 -0.09 19.62
CA HIS A 60 -8.54 0.64 19.49
C HIS A 60 -7.69 0.45 20.74
N ARG A 61 -6.37 0.55 20.60
CA ARG A 61 -5.45 0.53 21.73
C ARG A 61 -4.51 1.73 21.67
N PRO A 62 -4.10 2.31 22.82
CA PRO A 62 -3.11 3.38 22.84
C PRO A 62 -1.82 2.97 22.13
N ALA A 63 -1.27 3.87 21.31
CA ALA A 63 -0.05 3.60 20.55
C ALA A 63 1.15 3.26 21.45
N GLU A 64 1.23 3.87 22.64
CA GLU A 64 2.30 3.63 23.62
C GLU A 64 2.26 2.20 24.16
N GLU A 65 1.09 1.72 24.56
CA GLU A 65 0.89 0.33 24.97
C GLU A 65 1.24 -0.62 23.81
N ALA A 66 0.83 -0.24 22.60
CA ALA A 66 1.10 -1.07 21.44
C ALA A 66 2.59 -1.24 21.15
N MET A 67 3.34 -0.14 21.24
CA MET A 67 4.76 -0.09 21.03
C MET A 67 5.52 -0.83 22.14
N LYS A 68 5.07 -0.70 23.39
CA LYS A 68 5.63 -1.44 24.53
C LYS A 68 5.54 -2.95 24.32
N ASP A 69 4.37 -3.45 23.91
CA ASP A 69 4.17 -4.87 23.62
C ASP A 69 5.08 -5.37 22.49
N LEU A 70 5.18 -4.61 21.40
CA LEU A 70 6.04 -4.97 20.26
C LEU A 70 7.51 -5.02 20.68
N ARG A 71 7.97 -4.02 21.44
CA ARG A 71 9.33 -3.99 21.99
C ARG A 71 9.60 -5.20 22.87
N GLN A 72 8.67 -5.54 23.76
CA GLN A 72 8.79 -6.73 24.61
C GLN A 72 8.84 -8.03 23.79
N LYS A 73 7.96 -8.19 22.80
CA LYS A 73 7.91 -9.38 21.94
C LYS A 73 9.19 -9.59 21.14
N HIS A 74 9.86 -8.51 20.72
CA HIS A 74 11.07 -8.57 19.89
C HIS A 74 12.37 -8.31 20.67
N GLY A 75 12.33 -8.25 22.00
CA GLY A 75 13.52 -8.04 22.84
C GLY A 75 14.16 -6.66 22.67
N LEU A 76 13.42 -5.67 22.18
CA LEU A 76 13.90 -4.30 22.01
C LEU A 76 13.78 -3.58 23.36
N SER A 77 14.90 -3.07 23.88
CA SER A 77 14.97 -2.44 25.19
C SER A 77 14.05 -1.20 25.26
N THR A 78 13.13 -1.19 26.22
CA THR A 78 12.40 -0.01 26.66
C THR A 78 13.31 0.81 27.57
N LYS A 79 14.14 1.68 26.99
CA LYS A 79 14.74 2.79 27.75
C LYS A 79 13.71 3.89 27.97
#